data_AF-A0A4S5CGU1-F1
#
_entry.id   AF-A0A4S5CGU1-F1
#
_cell.length_a   1.000
_cell.length_b   1.000
_cell.length_c   1.000
_cell.angle_alpha   90.00
_cell.angle_beta   90.00
_cell.angle_gamma   90.00
#
_symmetry.space_group_name_H-M   'P 1'
#
loop_
_entity.id
_entity.type
_entity.pdbx_description
1 polymer ?
#
loop_
_entity_poly.entity_id
_entity_poly.type
_entity_poly.pdbx_seq_one_letter_code
_entity_poly.pdbx_strand_id
1 'polypeptide(L)'
;MMTLATNTTPSCNWHTFNALVAVGFNSKVAVVDLSCSSDSVASDLVMDDILEPTWAQSASIDLEVPGIYQVIGEVDLYADGEPEYRNVTQTPVSYTLPSEQ
;
A
#
# COMPACT_ATOMS: atom_id res chain seq x y z
N MET A 1 -33.86 -21.04 24.19
CA MET A 1 -32.41 -21.04 23.91
C MET A 1 -32.08 -19.69 23.32
N MET A 2 -31.30 -18.86 24.02
CA MET A 2 -30.83 -17.57 23.51
C MET A 2 -29.55 -17.80 22.71
N THR A 3 -29.54 -17.39 21.45
CA THR A 3 -28.35 -17.41 20.60
C THR A 3 -27.41 -16.30 21.07
N LEU A 4 -26.25 -16.66 21.61
CA LEU A 4 -25.19 -15.69 21.88
C LEU A 4 -24.65 -15.17 20.55
N ALA A 5 -24.75 -13.87 20.32
CA ALA A 5 -23.95 -13.19 19.32
C ALA A 5 -22.48 -13.30 19.76
N THR A 6 -21.67 -14.00 18.96
CA THR A 6 -20.23 -13.99 19.13
C THR A 6 -19.75 -12.59 18.76
N ASN A 7 -19.47 -11.76 19.77
CA ASN A 7 -18.59 -10.61 19.62
C ASN A 7 -17.20 -11.15 19.31
N THR A 8 -16.94 -11.43 18.04
CA THR A 8 -15.59 -11.51 17.51
C THR A 8 -15.01 -10.11 17.61
N THR A 9 -14.18 -9.88 18.63
CA THR A 9 -13.20 -8.80 18.62
C THR A 9 -12.54 -8.79 17.24
N PRO A 10 -12.53 -7.67 16.48
CA PRO A 10 -11.87 -7.67 15.17
C PRO A 10 -10.41 -8.01 15.40
N SER A 11 -10.02 -9.19 14.94
CA SER A 11 -8.66 -9.70 14.97
C SER A 11 -7.84 -8.83 14.04
N CYS A 12 -7.22 -7.78 14.56
CA CYS A 12 -6.22 -6.91 13.89
C CYS A 12 -6.30 -6.93 12.35
N ASN A 13 -7.36 -6.33 11.78
CA ASN A 13 -7.60 -6.30 10.33
C ASN A 13 -6.57 -5.50 9.52
N TRP A 14 -5.65 -4.84 10.22
CA TRP A 14 -4.68 -3.93 9.64
C TRP A 14 -3.35 -4.65 9.44
N HIS A 15 -2.88 -4.67 8.20
CA HIS A 15 -1.66 -5.34 7.81
C HIS A 15 -0.67 -4.35 7.24
N THR A 16 0.57 -4.38 7.73
CA THR A 16 1.62 -3.49 7.23
C THR A 16 2.10 -3.96 5.87
N PHE A 17 2.19 -3.02 4.93
CA PHE A 17 2.82 -3.22 3.64
C PHE A 17 4.01 -2.28 3.46
N ASN A 18 4.93 -2.70 2.59
CA ASN A 18 6.08 -1.94 2.14
C ASN A 18 6.21 -2.13 0.63
N ALA A 19 5.92 -1.07 -0.12
CA ALA A 19 5.96 -1.04 -1.57
C ALA A 19 7.10 -0.13 -2.05
N LEU A 20 7.90 -0.62 -2.99
CA LEU A 20 8.79 0.22 -3.78
C LEU A 20 8.06 0.57 -5.08
N VAL A 21 7.76 1.85 -5.27
CA VAL A 21 7.01 2.35 -6.43
C VAL A 21 7.84 3.30 -7.27
N ALA A 22 7.68 3.23 -8.58
CA ALA A 22 8.19 4.22 -9.51
C ALA A 22 7.03 5.09 -10.01
N VAL A 23 7.14 6.41 -9.81
CA VAL A 23 6.21 7.41 -10.33
C VAL A 23 6.83 8.05 -11.57
N GLY A 24 6.17 7.92 -12.72
CA GLY A 24 6.63 8.48 -14.00
C GLY A 24 6.07 9.88 -14.30
N PHE A 25 6.59 10.52 -15.36
CA PHE A 25 6.22 11.89 -15.82
C PHE A 25 4.76 12.09 -16.29
N ASN A 26 3.86 11.14 -16.04
CA ASN A 26 2.42 11.23 -16.32
C ASN A 26 1.57 10.76 -15.13
N SER A 27 2.11 10.85 -13.90
CA SER A 27 1.50 10.32 -12.67
C SER A 27 1.13 8.83 -12.78
N LYS A 28 1.85 8.09 -13.63
CA LYS A 28 1.71 6.64 -13.73
C LYS A 28 2.57 5.99 -12.66
N VAL A 29 1.99 5.03 -11.96
CA VAL A 29 2.66 4.22 -10.95
C VAL A 29 3.05 2.89 -11.55
N ALA A 30 4.26 2.43 -11.24
CA ALA A 30 4.67 1.04 -11.43
C ALA A 30 5.19 0.50 -10.11
N VAL A 31 4.79 -0.73 -9.76
CA VAL A 31 5.29 -1.44 -8.57
C VAL A 31 6.58 -2.15 -8.94
N VAL A 32 7.65 -1.84 -8.21
CA VAL A 32 8.96 -2.47 -8.37
C VAL A 32 9.10 -3.65 -7.42
N ASP A 33 8.64 -3.48 -6.18
CA ASP A 33 8.64 -4.52 -5.16
C ASP A 33 7.49 -4.28 -4.18
N LEU A 34 6.95 -5.34 -3.59
CA LEU A 34 5.89 -5.28 -2.59
C LEU A 34 6.07 -6.41 -1.58
N SER A 35 6.09 -6.05 -0.31
CA SER A 35 6.11 -6.99 0.80
C SER A 35 5.08 -6.61 1.87
N CYS A 36 4.38 -7.61 2.40
CA CYS A 36 3.49 -7.43 3.55
C CYS A 36 3.97 -8.28 4.73
N SER A 37 3.75 -7.78 5.95
CA SER A 37 4.39 -8.29 7.16
C SER A 37 4.01 -9.72 7.55
N SER A 38 2.91 -10.30 7.04
CA SER A 38 2.52 -11.67 7.38
C SER A 38 1.36 -12.28 6.59
N ASP A 39 0.74 -11.56 5.64
CA ASP A 39 -0.47 -12.03 4.97
C ASP A 39 -0.39 -11.85 3.45
N SER A 40 -0.50 -12.96 2.71
CA SER A 40 -0.50 -12.94 1.25
C SER A 40 -1.74 -12.25 0.69
N VAL A 41 -2.87 -12.31 1.40
CA VAL A 41 -4.11 -11.61 1.00
C VAL A 41 -3.90 -10.10 1.04
N ALA A 42 -3.14 -9.59 2.01
CA ALA A 42 -2.77 -8.17 2.06
C ALA A 42 -1.88 -7.77 0.90
N SER A 43 -0.89 -8.60 0.54
CA SER A 43 -0.06 -8.35 -0.63
C SER A 43 -0.87 -8.33 -1.92
N ASP A 44 -1.77 -9.30 -2.10
CA ASP A 44 -2.59 -9.39 -3.32
C ASP A 44 -3.54 -8.20 -3.44
N LEU A 45 -4.19 -7.80 -2.34
CA LEU A 45 -5.10 -6.66 -2.31
C LEU A 45 -4.37 -5.33 -2.58
N VAL A 46 -3.22 -5.11 -1.95
CA VAL A 46 -2.40 -3.91 -2.22
C VAL A 46 -1.87 -3.92 -3.65
N MET A 47 -1.48 -5.08 -4.19
CA MET A 47 -0.98 -5.19 -5.57
C MET A 47 -2.06 -4.93 -6.62
N ASP A 48 -3.29 -5.37 -6.37
CA ASP A 48 -4.42 -5.10 -7.27
C ASP A 48 -4.75 -3.61 -7.27
N ASP A 49 -4.87 -3.02 -6.07
CA ASP A 49 -5.30 -1.63 -5.92
C ASP A 49 -4.22 -0.61 -6.33
N ILE A 50 -2.93 -0.85 -6.06
CA ILE A 50 -1.85 0.09 -6.40
C ILE A 50 -1.69 0.40 -7.89
N LEU A 51 -2.28 -0.44 -8.76
CA LEU A 51 -2.35 -0.23 -10.21
C LEU A 51 -3.58 0.59 -10.63
N GLU A 52 -4.57 0.73 -9.74
CA GLU A 52 -5.76 1.50 -9.96
C GLU A 52 -5.48 3.01 -9.85
N PRO A 53 -6.14 3.87 -10.66
CA PRO A 53 -5.91 5.31 -10.65
C PRO A 53 -6.23 5.99 -9.31
N THR A 54 -7.08 5.37 -8.49
CA THR A 54 -7.59 5.93 -7.23
C THR A 54 -6.72 5.62 -6.03
N TRP A 55 -5.83 4.62 -6.11
CA TRP A 55 -5.03 4.18 -4.96
C TRP A 55 -4.22 5.30 -4.33
N ALA A 56 -3.55 6.13 -5.14
CA ALA A 56 -2.75 7.23 -4.61
C ALA A 56 -3.60 8.24 -3.83
N GLN A 57 -4.87 8.42 -4.21
CA GLN A 57 -5.80 9.25 -3.44
C GLN A 57 -6.18 8.57 -2.11
N SER A 58 -6.52 7.27 -2.14
CA SER A 58 -6.87 6.49 -0.94
C SER A 58 -5.71 6.39 0.06
N ALA A 59 -4.49 6.21 -0.44
CA ALA A 59 -3.27 6.10 0.36
C ALA A 59 -2.58 7.46 0.62
N SER A 60 -3.15 8.57 0.12
CA SER A 60 -2.58 9.93 0.24
C SER A 60 -1.13 10.05 -0.25
N ILE A 61 -0.82 9.43 -1.40
CA ILE A 61 0.48 9.43 -2.06
C ILE A 61 0.56 10.58 -3.05
N ASP A 62 1.66 11.33 -3.01
CA ASP A 62 1.97 12.37 -3.96
C ASP A 62 2.53 11.77 -5.26
N LEU A 63 1.88 12.08 -6.38
CA LEU A 63 2.27 11.66 -7.73
C LEU A 63 2.75 12.83 -8.61
N GLU A 64 2.89 14.04 -8.07
CA GLU A 64 3.31 15.22 -8.81
C GLU A 64 4.79 15.17 -9.18
N VAL A 65 5.61 14.55 -8.33
CA VAL A 65 7.06 14.45 -8.52
C VAL A 65 7.42 13.05 -9.03
N PRO A 66 7.98 12.92 -10.25
CA PRO A 66 8.49 11.65 -10.74
C PRO A 66 9.72 11.19 -9.95
N GLY A 67 9.82 9.89 -9.69
CA GLY A 67 10.91 9.31 -8.90
C GLY A 67 10.64 7.88 -8.45
N ILE A 68 11.55 7.34 -7.64
CA ILE A 68 11.34 6.06 -6.94
C ILE A 68 11.05 6.38 -5.47
N TYR A 69 10.01 5.76 -4.93
CA TYR A 69 9.56 5.98 -3.57
C TYR A 69 9.37 4.66 -2.85
N GLN A 70 9.73 4.64 -1.58
CA GLN A 70 9.29 3.62 -0.65
C GLN A 70 8.01 4.11 0.02
N VAL A 71 6.95 3.31 -0.08
CA VAL A 71 5.66 3.56 0.54
C VAL A 71 5.42 2.51 1.60
N ILE A 72 5.26 2.94 2.85
CA ILE A 72 4.99 2.07 3.99
C ILE A 72 3.69 2.54 4.63
N GLY A 73 2.78 1.62 4.89
CA GLY A 73 1.52 1.92 5.55
C GLY A 73 0.82 0.67 6.04
N GLU A 74 -0.44 0.81 6.42
CA GLU A 74 -1.31 -0.30 6.79
C GLU A 74 -2.54 -0.33 5.87
N VAL A 75 -3.00 -1.53 5.52
CA VAL A 75 -4.22 -1.78 4.76
C VAL A 75 -5.22 -2.60 5.58
N ASP A 76 -6.52 -2.28 5.48
CA ASP A 76 -7.60 -3.06 6.09
C ASP A 76 -8.10 -4.14 5.11
N LEU A 77 -7.99 -5.42 5.50
CA LEU A 77 -8.44 -6.55 4.67
C LEU A 77 -9.96 -6.70 4.59
N TYR A 78 -10.71 -6.06 5.49
CA TYR A 78 -12.15 -6.24 5.64
C TYR A 78 -12.91 -4.91 5.55
N ALA A 79 -12.32 -3.91 4.91
CA ALA A 79 -13.03 -2.69 4.58
C ALA A 79 -14.27 -3.02 3.72
N ASP A 80 -15.42 -2.45 4.08
CA ASP A 80 -16.66 -2.65 3.33
C ASP A 80 -16.62 -1.83 2.04
N GLY A 81 -16.22 -2.44 0.93
CA GLY A 81 -16.28 -1.86 -0.42
C GLY A 81 -14.91 -1.68 -1.08
N GLU A 82 -14.18 -0.64 -0.66
CA GLU A 82 -12.87 -0.28 -1.21
C GLU A 82 -11.77 -0.47 -0.16
N PRO A 83 -10.52 -0.81 -0.54
CA PRO A 83 -9.39 -0.86 0.37
C PRO A 83 -9.21 0.45 1.17
N GLU A 84 -9.09 0.32 2.49
CA GLU A 84 -8.77 1.44 3.37
C GLU A 84 -7.28 1.41 3.75
N TYR A 85 -6.66 2.59 3.73
CA TYR A 85 -5.25 2.77 4.07
C TYR A 85 -5.08 3.75 5.22
N ARG A 86 -4.08 3.51 6.06
CA ARG A 86 -3.72 4.44 7.14
C ARG A 86 -2.22 4.43 7.42
N ASN A 87 -1.78 5.44 8.19
CA ASN A 87 -0.38 5.59 8.62
C ASN A 87 0.60 5.48 7.45
N VAL A 88 0.17 5.93 6.27
CA VAL A 88 0.96 5.83 5.04
C VAL A 88 2.04 6.89 5.05
N THR A 89 3.25 6.47 4.73
CA THR A 89 4.43 7.30 4.58
C THR A 89 5.05 7.05 3.22
N GLN A 90 5.37 8.12 2.51
CA GLN A 90 6.07 8.10 1.22
C GLN A 90 7.46 8.70 1.42
N THR A 91 8.50 7.93 1.13
CA THR A 91 9.89 8.35 1.28
C THR A 91 10.61 8.24 -0.07
N PRO A 92 11.26 9.31 -0.58
CA PRO A 92 12.02 9.22 -1.82
C PRO A 92 13.24 8.31 -1.65
N VAL A 93 13.45 7.42 -2.61
CA VAL A 93 14.62 6.54 -2.67
C VAL A 93 15.63 7.15 -3.63
N SER A 94 16.80 7.49 -3.10
CA SER A 94 17.94 7.94 -3.89
C SER A 94 18.93 6.80 -4.06
N TYR A 95 19.41 6.60 -5.29
CA TYR A 95 20.46 5.63 -5.60
C TYR A 95 21.45 6.25 -6.58
N THR A 96 22.69 5.83 -6.47
CA THR A 96 23.75 6.22 -7.40
C THR A 96 24.00 5.06 -8.34
N LEU A 97 23.98 5.32 -9.64
CA LEU A 97 24.38 4.30 -10.60
C LEU A 97 25.89 4.11 -10.56
N PRO A 98 26.41 2.88 -10.70
CA PRO A 98 27.85 2.58 -10.61
C PRO A 98 28.76 3.29 -11.64
N SER A 99 28.21 4.13 -12.51
CA SER A 99 28.93 4.82 -13.58
C SER A 99 28.99 6.36 -13.42
N GLU A 100 28.71 6.89 -12.22
CA GLU A 100 28.98 8.30 -11.86
C GLU A 100 30.23 8.44 -10.96
N GLN A 101 31.36 7.85 -11.39
CA GLN A 101 32.71 8.19 -10.89
C GLN A 101 33.60 8.66 -12.04
#